data_AF-A0AAW5EIS6-F1
#
_entry.id   AF-A0AAW5EIS6-F1
#
_cell.length_a   1.000
_cell.length_b   1.000
_cell.length_c   1.000
_cell.angle_alpha   90.00
_cell.angle_beta   90.00
_cell.angle_gamma   90.00
#
_symmetry.space_group_name_H-M   'P 1'
#
loop_
_entity.id
_entity.type
_entity.pdbx_description
1 polymer ?
#
loop_
_entity_poly.entity_id
_entity_poly.type
_entity_poly.pdbx_seq_one_letter_code
_entity_poly.pdbx_strand_id
1 'polypeptide(L)'
;NLYQKITVVADNDERLNENKESYIEFSKAKKEAPDVEIGDELTYECSLENLGRTAVNILHKELEYHIQKLLEQTIFEKYKNKVGQMVFGNVVRIDNEENTYIEIDELRAFLPRKNRIK
;
A
#
# COMPACT_ATOMS: atom_id res chain seq x y z
N ASN A 1 5.88 -12.34 -14.39
CA ASN A 1 4.51 -12.38 -14.95
C ASN A 1 3.55 -11.85 -13.90
N LEU A 2 2.51 -11.12 -14.31
CA LEU A 2 1.52 -10.57 -13.39
C LEU A 2 0.51 -11.67 -13.07
N TYR A 3 0.10 -11.77 -11.81
CA TYR A 3 -0.84 -12.79 -11.37
C TYR A 3 -2.01 -12.13 -10.64
N GLN A 4 -3.22 -12.55 -10.98
CA GLN A 4 -4.44 -12.15 -10.30
C GLN A 4 -4.91 -13.28 -9.39
N LYS A 5 -5.13 -12.95 -8.12
CA LYS A 5 -5.76 -13.87 -7.17
C LYS A 5 -7.28 -13.72 -7.25
N ILE A 6 -7.97 -14.83 -7.38
CA ILE A 6 -9.42 -14.89 -7.41
C ILE A 6 -9.86 -15.86 -6.32
N THR A 7 -10.74 -15.41 -5.42
CA THR A 7 -11.24 -16.23 -4.32
C THR A 7 -12.44 -17.06 -4.78
N VAL A 8 -12.46 -18.34 -4.43
CA VAL A 8 -13.57 -19.24 -4.72
C VAL A 8 -14.69 -19.00 -3.72
N VAL A 9 -15.89 -18.70 -4.22
CA VAL A 9 -17.09 -18.46 -3.42
C VAL A 9 -18.22 -19.38 -3.85
N ALA A 10 -19.23 -19.53 -3.01
CA ALA A 10 -20.42 -20.32 -3.36
C ALA A 10 -21.12 -19.73 -4.59
N ASP A 11 -21.74 -20.57 -5.42
CA ASP A 11 -22.35 -20.16 -6.69
C ASP A 11 -23.46 -19.10 -6.53
N ASN A 12 -24.07 -19.00 -5.34
CA ASN A 12 -25.14 -18.04 -5.02
C ASN A 12 -24.66 -16.85 -4.18
N ASP A 13 -23.35 -16.62 -4.05
CA ASP A 13 -22.82 -15.54 -3.23
C ASP A 13 -23.04 -14.17 -3.91
N GLU A 14 -23.56 -13.20 -3.17
CA GLU A 14 -23.84 -11.83 -3.67
C GLU A 14 -22.57 -11.14 -4.20
N ARG A 15 -21.39 -11.50 -3.67
CA ARG A 15 -20.09 -10.97 -4.08
C ARG A 15 -19.76 -11.25 -5.55
N LEU A 16 -20.31 -12.33 -6.13
CA LEU A 16 -20.18 -12.63 -7.54
C LEU A 16 -20.88 -11.59 -8.42
N ASN A 17 -21.85 -10.84 -7.92
CA ASN A 17 -22.51 -9.79 -8.70
C ASN A 17 -21.78 -8.45 -8.61
N GLU A 18 -21.21 -8.15 -7.43
CA GLU A 18 -20.53 -6.87 -7.19
C GLU A 18 -19.10 -6.84 -7.74
N ASN A 19 -18.37 -7.96 -7.69
CA ASN A 19 -16.93 -7.99 -7.99
C ASN A 19 -16.52 -9.26 -8.77
N LYS A 20 -17.10 -9.45 -9.96
CA LYS A 20 -16.85 -10.61 -10.84
C LYS A 20 -15.38 -10.88 -11.18
N GLU A 21 -14.53 -9.86 -11.10
CA GLU A 21 -13.11 -9.98 -11.40
C GLU A 21 -12.30 -10.58 -10.24
N SER A 22 -12.81 -10.48 -8.99
CA SER A 22 -12.09 -10.95 -7.79
C SER A 22 -12.63 -12.26 -7.23
N TYR A 23 -13.77 -12.74 -7.73
CA TYR A 23 -14.45 -13.94 -7.24
C TYR A 23 -14.84 -14.90 -8.36
N ILE A 24 -14.78 -16.20 -8.09
CA ILE A 24 -15.21 -17.27 -9.03
C ILE A 24 -16.17 -18.23 -8.33
N GLU A 25 -17.18 -18.68 -9.08
CA GLU A 25 -18.14 -19.70 -8.65
C GLU A 25 -17.44 -21.03 -8.35
N PHE A 26 -17.77 -21.66 -7.23
CA PHE A 26 -17.25 -22.97 -6.83
C PHE A 26 -17.43 -24.03 -7.91
N SER A 27 -18.60 -24.09 -8.56
CA SER A 27 -18.84 -25.04 -9.65
C SER A 27 -17.92 -24.82 -10.86
N LYS A 28 -17.46 -23.59 -11.09
CA LYS A 28 -16.53 -23.26 -12.17
C LYS A 28 -15.09 -23.55 -11.74
N ALA A 29 -14.71 -23.13 -10.54
CA ALA A 29 -13.40 -23.41 -9.94
C ALA A 29 -13.11 -24.91 -9.91
N LYS A 30 -14.09 -25.74 -9.51
CA LYS A 30 -13.96 -27.20 -9.42
C LYS A 30 -13.76 -27.90 -10.76
N LYS A 31 -14.17 -27.28 -11.87
CA LYS A 31 -13.91 -27.81 -13.23
C LYS A 31 -12.47 -27.61 -13.67
N GLU A 32 -11.84 -26.53 -13.20
CA GLU A 32 -10.45 -26.20 -13.54
C GLU A 32 -9.47 -26.86 -12.56
N ALA A 33 -9.80 -26.85 -11.27
CA ALA A 33 -9.04 -27.46 -10.19
C ALA A 33 -9.96 -28.35 -9.33
N PRO A 34 -9.92 -29.68 -9.48
CA PRO A 34 -10.86 -30.57 -8.79
C PRO A 34 -10.69 -30.62 -7.26
N ASP A 35 -9.53 -30.21 -6.74
CA ASP A 35 -9.17 -30.21 -5.32
C ASP A 35 -9.47 -28.88 -4.60
N VAL A 36 -10.11 -27.93 -5.27
CA VAL A 36 -10.39 -26.59 -4.71
C VAL A 36 -11.59 -26.60 -3.76
N GLU A 37 -11.49 -25.89 -2.65
CA GLU A 37 -12.55 -25.68 -1.67
C GLU A 37 -13.10 -24.25 -1.70
N ILE A 38 -14.28 -24.04 -1.11
CA ILE A 38 -14.85 -22.69 -0.96
C ILE A 38 -13.96 -21.90 0.01
N GLY A 39 -13.50 -20.74 -0.41
CA GLY A 39 -12.57 -19.89 0.34
C GLY A 39 -11.13 -19.98 -0.15
N ASP A 40 -10.79 -20.92 -1.04
CA ASP A 40 -9.45 -21.01 -1.61
C ASP A 40 -9.17 -19.88 -2.62
N GLU A 41 -7.89 -19.56 -2.78
CA GLU A 41 -7.41 -18.57 -3.75
C GLU A 41 -6.82 -19.25 -4.98
N LEU A 42 -7.43 -19.05 -6.15
CA LEU A 42 -6.86 -19.46 -7.43
C LEU A 42 -6.01 -18.32 -8.00
N THR A 43 -4.86 -18.67 -8.57
CA THR A 43 -3.93 -17.70 -9.15
C THR A 43 -3.94 -17.84 -10.67
N TYR A 44 -4.39 -16.80 -11.35
CA TYR A 44 -4.42 -16.74 -12.81
C TYR A 44 -3.32 -15.83 -13.34
N GLU A 45 -2.64 -16.26 -14.39
CA GLU A 45 -1.68 -15.42 -15.09
C GLU A 45 -2.41 -14.33 -15.87
N CYS A 46 -2.09 -13.08 -15.57
CA CYS A 46 -2.67 -11.91 -16.20
C CYS A 46 -1.66 -11.34 -17.21
N SER A 47 -2.04 -11.29 -18.48
CA SER A 47 -1.24 -10.59 -19.49
C SER A 47 -1.53 -9.10 -19.45
N LEU A 48 -0.47 -8.29 -19.35
CA LEU A 48 -0.52 -6.82 -19.44
C LEU A 48 -1.14 -6.34 -20.76
N GLU A 49 -1.05 -7.13 -21.83
CA GLU A 49 -1.62 -6.81 -23.15
C GLU A 49 -3.14 -6.88 -23.16
N ASN A 50 -3.73 -7.70 -22.29
CA ASN A 50 -5.19 -7.88 -22.18
C ASN A 50 -5.82 -6.91 -21.17
N LEU A 51 -5.00 -6.24 -20.36
CA LEU A 51 -5.45 -5.23 -19.41
C LEU A 51 -5.78 -3.94 -20.17
N GLY A 52 -7.09 -3.61 -20.22
CA GLY A 52 -7.54 -2.34 -20.80
C GLY A 52 -6.92 -1.12 -20.08
N ARG A 53 -7.01 0.07 -20.69
CA ARG A 53 -6.42 1.32 -20.14
C ARG A 53 -6.78 1.58 -18.69
N THR A 54 -8.02 1.27 -18.29
CA THR A 54 -8.49 1.41 -16.91
C THR A 54 -7.72 0.51 -15.95
N ALA A 55 -7.50 -0.75 -16.31
CA ALA A 55 -6.84 -1.71 -15.46
C ALA A 55 -5.33 -1.42 -15.31
N VAL A 56 -4.67 -0.95 -16.38
CA VAL A 56 -3.28 -0.46 -16.31
C VAL A 56 -3.16 0.76 -15.37
N ASN A 57 -4.09 1.70 -15.44
CA ASN A 57 -4.09 2.86 -14.55
C ASN A 57 -4.34 2.48 -13.08
N ILE A 58 -5.20 1.50 -12.82
CA ILE A 58 -5.42 0.96 -11.46
C ILE A 58 -4.13 0.31 -10.95
N LEU A 59 -3.49 -0.54 -11.76
CA LEU A 59 -2.24 -1.18 -11.41
C LEU A 59 -1.12 -0.16 -11.13
N HIS A 60 -1.02 0.90 -11.93
CA HIS A 60 -0.08 1.99 -11.70
C HIS A 60 -0.31 2.66 -10.34
N LYS A 61 -1.56 3.00 -10.01
CA LYS A 61 -1.92 3.59 -8.72
C LYS A 61 -1.60 2.66 -7.56
N GLU A 62 -1.87 1.37 -7.72
CA GLU A 62 -1.60 0.36 -6.70
C GLU A 62 -0.11 0.20 -6.43
N LEU A 63 0.71 0.20 -7.49
CA LEU A 63 2.17 0.19 -7.38
C LEU A 63 2.68 1.45 -6.69
N GLU A 64 2.20 2.63 -7.09
CA GLU A 64 2.57 3.90 -6.49
C GLU A 64 2.25 3.93 -4.99
N TYR A 65 1.06 3.46 -4.60
CA TYR A 65 0.65 3.32 -3.21
C TYR A 65 1.59 2.40 -2.40
N HIS A 66 1.93 1.23 -2.95
CA HIS A 66 2.82 0.28 -2.27
C HIS A 66 4.25 0.81 -2.15
N ILE A 67 4.77 1.48 -3.18
CA ILE A 67 6.08 2.12 -3.15
C ILE A 67 6.09 3.20 -2.06
N GLN A 68 5.07 4.06 -2.00
CA GLN A 68 4.98 5.09 -0.98
C GLN A 68 4.95 4.48 0.43
N LYS A 69 4.15 3.44 0.65
CA LYS A 69 4.05 2.75 1.95
C LYS A 69 5.38 2.13 2.37
N LEU A 70 6.12 1.54 1.42
CA LEU A 70 7.45 0.98 1.69
C LEU A 70 8.46 2.08 2.05
N LEU A 71 8.42 3.23 1.38
CA LEU A 71 9.24 4.39 1.73
C LEU A 71 8.91 4.90 3.14
N GLU A 72 7.63 5.05 3.47
CA GLU A 72 7.17 5.46 4.80
C GLU A 72 7.65 4.50 5.89
N GLN A 73 7.55 3.18 5.65
CA GLN A 73 8.05 2.16 6.58
C GLN A 73 9.58 2.24 6.75
N THR A 74 10.32 2.40 5.66
CA THR A 74 11.79 2.51 5.69
C THR A 74 12.23 3.73 6.49
N ILE A 75 11.58 4.87 6.26
CA ILE A 75 11.82 6.10 7.02
C ILE A 75 11.48 5.85 8.50
N PHE A 76 10.30 5.29 8.80
CA PHE A 76 9.90 5.01 10.18
C PHE A 76 10.92 4.15 10.92
N GLU A 77 11.39 3.06 10.31
CA GLU A 77 12.40 2.18 10.90
C GLU A 77 13.73 2.89 11.15
N LYS A 78 14.20 3.68 10.18
CA LYS A 78 15.45 4.48 10.31
C LYS A 78 15.40 5.40 11.53
N TYR A 79 14.28 6.07 11.77
CA TYR A 79 14.15 7.03 12.87
C TYR A 79 13.70 6.43 14.20
N LYS A 80 13.00 5.29 14.18
CA LYS A 80 12.72 4.50 15.39
C LYS A 80 14.01 4.13 16.13
N ASN A 81 15.05 3.77 15.38
CA ASN A 81 16.36 3.45 15.95
C ASN A 81 17.13 4.67 16.48
N LYS A 82 16.72 5.90 16.11
CA LYS A 82 17.34 7.16 16.56
C LYS A 82 16.67 7.75 17.81
N VAL A 83 15.65 7.12 18.36
CA VAL A 83 14.99 7.59 19.59
C VAL A 83 16.01 7.65 20.74
N GLY A 84 16.08 8.79 21.41
CA GLY A 84 17.04 9.06 22.49
C GLY A 84 18.43 9.51 22.03
N GLN A 85 18.68 9.61 20.72
CA GLN A 85 19.93 10.15 20.18
C GLN A 85 19.78 11.64 19.88
N MET A 86 20.89 12.38 20.00
CA MET A 86 20.96 13.76 19.52
C MET A 86 21.08 13.77 18.00
N VAL A 87 20.29 14.63 17.36
CA VAL A 87 20.29 14.84 15.92
C VAL A 87 20.56 16.31 15.61
N PHE A 88 21.23 16.56 14.50
CA PHE A 88 21.51 17.89 14.01
C PHE A 88 20.76 18.10 12.69
N GLY A 89 20.31 19.33 12.45
CA GLY A 89 19.56 19.67 11.25
C GLY A 89 19.53 21.16 11.00
N ASN A 90 19.18 21.54 9.78
CA ASN A 90 19.13 22.93 9.35
C ASN A 90 17.75 23.51 9.58
N VAL A 91 17.65 24.70 10.16
CA VAL A 91 16.36 25.40 10.30
C VAL A 91 15.96 25.95 8.94
N VAL A 92 14.84 25.44 8.39
CA VAL A 92 14.34 25.85 7.06
C VAL A 92 13.32 26.98 7.18
N ARG A 93 12.48 26.94 8.23
CA ARG A 93 11.41 27.93 8.42
C ARG A 93 11.04 28.04 9.89
N ILE A 94 10.64 29.25 10.28
CA ILE A 94 9.90 29.52 11.51
C ILE A 94 8.55 30.10 11.10
N ASP A 95 7.45 29.58 11.65
CA ASP A 95 6.10 30.11 11.38
C ASP A 95 5.71 31.26 12.33
N ASN A 96 4.53 31.83 12.12
CA ASN A 96 4.03 32.96 12.91
C ASN A 96 3.72 32.58 14.37
N GLU A 97 3.50 31.28 14.64
CA GLU A 97 3.33 30.75 16.00
C GLU A 97 4.69 30.44 16.66
N GLU A 98 5.77 30.80 15.97
CA GLU A 98 7.17 30.52 16.30
C GLU A 98 7.52 29.04 16.41
N ASN A 99 6.81 28.15 15.71
CA ASN A 99 7.27 26.78 15.55
C ASN A 99 8.42 26.72 14.56
N THR A 100 9.43 25.92 14.88
CA THR A 100 10.62 25.75 14.04
C THR A 100 10.50 24.46 13.23
N TYR A 101 10.66 24.58 11.91
CA TYR A 101 10.78 23.45 10.99
C TYR A 101 12.25 23.23 10.69
N ILE A 102 12.73 22.02 10.99
CA ILE A 102 14.14 21.63 10.91
C ILE A 102 14.25 20.49 9.90
N GLU A 103 15.16 20.62 8.94
CA GLU A 103 15.46 19.56 7.98
C GLU A 103 16.59 18.68 8.53
N ILE A 104 16.30 17.37 8.62
CA ILE A 104 17.19 16.33 9.14
C ILE A 104 17.23 15.23 8.10
N ASP A 105 18.37 15.08 7.42
CA ASP A 105 18.53 14.21 6.24
C ASP A 105 17.40 14.42 5.22
N GLU A 106 16.46 13.48 5.12
CA GLU A 106 15.34 13.43 4.17
C GLU A 106 14.00 13.74 4.84
N LEU A 107 14.00 14.13 6.12
CA LEU A 107 12.80 14.45 6.89
C LEU A 107 12.75 15.92 7.31
N ARG A 108 11.52 16.42 7.48
CA ARG A 108 11.24 17.69 8.14
C ARG A 108 10.71 17.42 9.53
N ALA A 109 11.52 17.75 10.53
CA ALA A 109 11.13 17.76 11.93
C ALA A 109 10.39 19.05 12.29
N PHE A 110 9.50 18.93 13.26
CA PHE A 110 8.72 20.02 13.82
C PHE A 110 9.09 20.20 15.29
N LEU A 111 9.56 21.40 15.65
CA LEU A 111 9.89 21.78 17.01
C LEU A 111 8.94 22.90 17.47
N PRO A 112 7.98 22.59 18.37
CA PRO A 112 7.11 23.59 18.98
C PRO A 112 7.90 24.65 19.75
N ARG A 113 7.42 25.90 19.73
CA ARG A 113 8.02 27.00 20.51
C ARG A 113 8.25 26.64 21.98
N LYS A 114 7.30 25.94 22.62
CA LYS A 114 7.35 25.52 24.04
C LYS A 114 8.56 24.63 24.39
N ASN A 115 9.12 23.94 23.41
CA ASN A 115 10.25 23.01 23.60
C ASN A 115 11.59 23.62 23.14
N ARG A 116 11.61 24.90 22.72
CA ARG A 116 12.81 25.60 22.24
C ARG A 116 13.42 26.42 23.38
N ILE A 117 14.71 26.24 23.63
CA ILE A 117 15.47 27.06 24.57
C ILE A 117 15.66 28.46 23.95
N LYS A 118 15.50 29.51 24.75
CA LYS A 118 15.74 30.90 24.34
C LYS A 118 17.20 31.26 24.42
#